data_AF-A0A383DJA5-F1
#
_entry.id   AF-A0A383DJA5-F1
#
_cell.length_a   1.000
_cell.length_b   1.000
_cell.length_c   1.000
_cell.angle_alpha   90.00
_cell.angle_beta   90.00
_cell.angle_gamma   90.00
#
_symmetry.space_group_name_H-M   'P 1'
#
loop_
_entity.id
_entity.type
_entity.pdbx_description
1 polymer ?
#
loop_
_entity_poly.entity_id
_entity_poly.type
_entity_poly.pdbx_seq_one_letter_code
_entity_poly.pdbx_strand_id
1 'polypeptide(L)'
;VIGSSIAYRLAGEGLSVGVIARDSVGSHASGYALGLLNPTSETGNIESLNHQSFTMHQEILELVQEESGVDVQARAMPHIELALEQSEIAELMKEHDRIAAFPNFTCEWIQ
;
A
#
# COMPACT_ATOMS: atom_id res chain seq x y z
N VAL A 1 6.93 4.91 9.37
CA VAL A 1 7.13 4.61 7.94
C VAL A 1 7.50 5.84 7.13
N ILE A 2 6.68 6.90 7.09
CA ILE A 2 6.91 8.06 6.21
C ILE A 2 8.30 8.71 6.38
N GLY A 3 8.66 9.12 7.60
CA GLY A 3 9.97 9.75 7.84
C GLY A 3 11.16 8.85 7.50
N SER A 4 11.06 7.54 7.81
CA SER A 4 12.11 6.56 7.49
C SER A 4 12.25 6.34 5.98
N SER A 5 11.14 6.32 5.24
CA SER A 5 11.15 6.18 3.77
C SER A 5 11.81 7.40 3.10
N ILE A 6 11.49 8.61 3.57
CA ILE A 6 12.14 9.85 3.09
C ILE A 6 13.64 9.80 3.38
N ALA A 7 14.02 9.43 4.62
CA ALA A 7 15.42 9.36 5.01
C ALA A 7 16.21 8.33 4.20
N TYR A 8 15.62 7.15 3.95
CA TYR A 8 16.20 6.11 3.10
C TYR A 8 16.46 6.63 1.68
N ARG A 9 15.46 7.29 1.07
CA ARG A 9 15.62 7.84 -0.28
C ARG A 9 16.71 8.91 -0.36
N LEU A 10 16.71 9.86 0.58
CA LEU A 10 17.73 10.93 0.61
C LEU A 10 19.13 10.38 0.88
N ALA A 11 19.27 9.41 1.77
CA ALA A 11 20.55 8.76 2.05
C ALA A 11 21.05 7.95 0.83
N GLY A 12 20.15 7.28 0.10
CA GLY A 12 20.48 6.59 -1.16
C GLY A 12 20.97 7.54 -2.26
N GLU A 13 20.62 8.82 -2.19
CA GLU A 13 21.15 9.88 -3.07
C GLU A 13 22.50 10.47 -2.59
N GLY A 14 23.09 9.88 -1.54
CA GLY A 14 24.40 10.26 -0.99
C GLY A 14 24.36 11.43 0.01
N LEU A 15 23.17 11.84 0.46
CA LEU A 15 23.02 12.90 1.45
C LEU A 15 23.27 12.38 2.87
N SER A 16 23.87 13.21 3.72
CA SER A 16 23.97 12.94 5.16
C SER A 16 22.64 13.29 5.82
N VAL A 17 21.93 12.29 6.34
CA VAL A 17 20.58 12.42 6.89
C VAL A 17 20.55 12.05 8.36
N GLY A 18 20.00 12.94 9.20
CA GLY A 18 19.69 12.65 10.60
C GLY A 18 18.20 12.39 10.80
N VAL A 19 17.85 11.29 11.48
CA VAL A 19 16.47 10.98 11.88
C VAL A 19 16.33 11.17 13.38
N ILE A 20 15.43 12.05 13.80
CA ILE A 20 15.12 12.29 15.21
C ILE A 20 13.70 11.79 15.47
N ALA A 21 13.57 10.76 16.31
CA ALA A 21 12.30 10.26 16.78
C ALA A 21 12.24 10.42 18.30
N ARG A 22 11.09 10.87 18.83
CA ARG A 22 10.88 11.02 20.28
C ARG A 22 10.97 9.67 20.99
N ASP A 23 10.35 8.66 20.38
CA ASP A 23 10.29 7.28 20.83
C ASP A 23 10.99 6.38 19.80
N SER A 24 10.99 5.05 20.00
CA SER A 24 11.62 4.13 19.04
C SER A 24 10.98 4.23 17.64
N VAL A 25 11.77 3.99 16.59
CA VAL A 25 11.28 4.00 15.21
C VAL A 25 10.15 2.98 15.06
N GLY A 26 9.04 3.41 14.46
CA GLY A 26 7.87 2.56 14.26
C GLY A 26 6.95 2.40 15.47
N SER A 27 7.24 2.98 16.63
CA SER A 27 6.46 2.82 17.87
C SER A 27 5.02 3.38 17.90
N HIS A 28 4.56 3.99 16.80
CA HIS A 28 3.25 4.64 16.71
C HIS A 28 2.45 4.05 15.54
N ALA A 29 1.61 4.83 14.86
CA ALA A 29 0.71 4.36 13.80
C ALA A 29 1.33 3.34 12.83
N SER A 30 2.58 3.52 12.42
CA SER A 30 3.26 2.59 11.53
C SER A 30 3.51 1.19 12.12
N GLY A 31 3.74 1.06 13.42
CA GLY A 31 3.92 -0.24 14.08
C GLY A 31 2.62 -0.92 14.48
N TYR A 32 1.50 -0.19 14.47
CA TYR A 32 0.16 -0.73 14.71
C TYR A 32 -0.66 -0.92 13.43
N ALA A 33 -0.15 -0.45 12.29
CA ALA A 33 -0.83 -0.61 11.00
C ALA A 33 -0.84 -2.08 10.57
N LEU A 34 -1.95 -2.52 9.97
CA LEU A 34 -2.08 -3.88 9.44
C LEU A 34 -1.17 -4.16 8.24
N GLY A 35 -0.72 -3.11 7.54
CA GLY A 35 0.17 -3.23 6.38
C GLY A 35 -0.53 -3.65 5.08
N LEU A 36 -1.85 -3.45 4.97
CA LEU A 36 -2.58 -3.73 3.73
C LEU A 36 -2.17 -2.74 2.64
N LEU A 37 -1.89 -3.27 1.46
CA LEU A 37 -1.55 -2.50 0.26
C LEU A 37 -2.52 -2.87 -0.85
N ASN A 38 -3.58 -2.07 -1.00
CA ASN A 38 -4.54 -2.22 -2.09
C ASN A 38 -4.46 -1.04 -3.06
N PRO A 39 -3.84 -1.22 -4.25
CA PRO A 39 -3.70 -0.15 -5.25
C PRO A 39 -5.04 0.32 -5.84
N THR A 40 -6.15 -0.38 -5.58
CA THR A 40 -7.47 -0.02 -6.12
C THR A 40 -8.35 0.73 -5.12
N SER A 41 -7.92 0.89 -3.87
CA SER A 41 -8.74 1.45 -2.79
C SER A 41 -8.97 2.96 -2.85
N GLU A 42 -8.05 3.71 -3.46
CA GLU A 42 -8.13 5.16 -3.52
C GLU A 42 -8.90 5.64 -4.76
N THR A 43 -9.57 6.79 -4.64
CA THR A 43 -10.35 7.42 -5.72
C THR A 43 -10.02 8.90 -5.87
N GLY A 44 -10.43 9.51 -6.99
CA GLY A 44 -10.27 10.93 -7.24
C GLY A 44 -8.81 11.33 -7.50
N ASN A 45 -8.39 12.47 -6.96
CA ASN A 45 -7.12 13.11 -7.33
C ASN A 45 -5.86 12.33 -6.89
N ILE A 46 -5.99 11.36 -5.99
CA ILE A 46 -4.87 10.57 -5.47
C ILE A 46 -4.79 9.16 -6.06
N GLU A 47 -5.77 8.73 -6.87
CA GLU A 47 -5.80 7.39 -7.46
C GLU A 47 -4.51 7.08 -8.26
N SER A 48 -4.10 8.01 -9.14
CA SER A 48 -2.86 7.85 -9.91
C SER A 48 -1.61 7.78 -9.02
N LEU A 49 -1.59 8.53 -7.92
CA LEU A 49 -0.47 8.50 -6.97
C LEU A 49 -0.44 7.17 -6.22
N ASN A 50 -1.60 6.59 -5.87
CA ASN A 50 -1.68 5.29 -5.21
C ASN A 50 -1.13 4.18 -6.10
N HIS A 51 -1.50 4.16 -7.39
CA HIS A 51 -0.94 3.20 -8.35
C HIS A 51 0.58 3.34 -8.50
N GLN A 52 1.08 4.57 -8.66
CA GLN A 52 2.51 4.83 -8.74
C GLN A 52 3.25 4.39 -7.48
N SER A 53 2.71 4.71 -6.31
CA SER A 53 3.30 4.32 -5.03
C SER A 53 3.34 2.80 -4.86
N PHE A 54 2.33 2.08 -5.33
CA PHE A 54 2.30 0.62 -5.29
C PHE A 54 3.40 0.02 -6.18
N THR A 55 3.55 0.49 -7.41
CA THR A 55 4.64 0.05 -8.30
C THR A 55 6.01 0.34 -7.69
N MET A 56 6.23 1.56 -7.18
CA MET A 56 7.48 1.91 -6.52
C MET A 56 7.75 1.03 -5.30
N HIS A 57 6.72 0.69 -4.51
CA HIS A 57 6.87 -0.21 -3.37
C HIS A 57 7.37 -1.59 -3.81
N GLN A 58 6.81 -2.15 -4.90
CA GLN A 58 7.25 -3.43 -5.44
C GLN A 58 8.69 -3.38 -5.94
N GLU A 59 9.10 -2.31 -6.61
CA GLU A 59 10.46 -2.14 -7.15
C GLU A 59 11.53 -2.06 -6.07
N ILE A 60 11.25 -1.40 -4.93
CA ILE A 60 12.25 -1.20 -3.86
C ILE A 60 12.23 -2.29 -2.80
N LEU A 61 11.19 -3.14 -2.77
CA LEU A 61 10.96 -4.10 -1.70
C LEU A 61 12.14 -5.06 -1.52
N GLU A 62 12.60 -5.68 -2.61
CA GLU A 62 13.70 -6.64 -2.58
C GLU A 62 15.00 -5.98 -2.09
N LEU A 63 15.31 -4.80 -2.64
CA LEU A 63 16.50 -4.03 -2.26
C LEU A 63 16.50 -3.68 -0.77
N VAL A 64 15.39 -3.16 -0.25
CA VAL A 64 15.30 -2.77 1.17
C VAL A 64 15.45 -3.99 2.08
N GLN A 65 14.87 -5.13 1.73
CA GLN A 65 15.03 -6.36 2.52
C GLN A 65 16.48 -6.86 2.50
N GLU A 66 17.14 -6.83 1.34
CA GLU A 66 18.54 -7.22 1.19
C GLU A 66 19.47 -6.31 2.02
N GLU A 67 19.35 -4.99 1.87
CA GLU A 67 20.21 -4.01 2.53
C GLU A 67 20.01 -3.98 4.06
N SER A 68 18.78 -4.18 4.52
CA SER A 68 18.46 -4.13 5.95
C SER A 68 18.59 -5.48 6.66
N GLY A 69 18.55 -6.59 5.93
CA GLY A 69 18.43 -7.94 6.49
C GLY A 69 17.08 -8.23 7.15
N VAL A 70 16.06 -7.38 6.95
CA VAL A 70 14.73 -7.53 7.54
C VAL A 70 13.78 -8.17 6.53
N ASP A 71 13.22 -9.34 6.88
CA ASP A 71 12.09 -9.92 6.15
C ASP A 71 10.80 -9.19 6.52
N VAL A 72 10.22 -8.44 5.59
CA VAL A 72 8.98 -7.69 5.80
C VAL A 72 7.72 -8.52 5.55
N GLN A 73 7.89 -9.79 5.14
CA GLN A 73 6.82 -10.76 4.97
C GLN A 73 5.71 -10.33 4.00
N ALA A 74 6.06 -9.53 2.98
CA ALA A 74 5.12 -9.05 1.98
C ALA A 74 4.52 -10.22 1.18
N ARG A 75 3.18 -10.22 1.03
CA ARG A 75 2.45 -11.26 0.30
C ARG A 75 1.34 -10.64 -0.54
N ALA A 76 1.24 -11.08 -1.79
CA ALA A 76 0.06 -10.83 -2.61
C ALA A 76 -1.05 -11.81 -2.18
N MET A 77 -2.22 -11.27 -1.85
CA MET A 77 -3.38 -12.07 -1.46
C MET A 77 -4.64 -11.52 -2.14
N PRO A 78 -5.62 -12.37 -2.50
CA PRO A 78 -6.93 -11.91 -2.91
C PRO A 78 -7.60 -11.09 -1.81
N HIS A 79 -8.33 -10.05 -2.20
CA HIS A 79 -9.22 -9.27 -1.32
C HIS A 79 -10.67 -9.67 -1.60
N ILE A 80 -11.47 -9.81 -0.55
CA ILE A 80 -12.91 -10.08 -0.65
C ILE A 80 -13.63 -8.98 0.12
N GLU A 81 -14.50 -8.26 -0.58
CA GLU A 81 -15.44 -7.32 0.01
C GLU A 81 -16.80 -8.02 0.15
N LEU A 82 -17.45 -7.92 1.31
CA LEU A 82 -18.70 -8.62 1.59
C LEU A 82 -19.86 -7.62 1.64
N ALA A 83 -20.92 -7.88 0.87
CA ALA A 83 -22.23 -7.30 1.12
C ALA A 83 -22.88 -8.07 2.28
N LEU A 84 -22.97 -7.45 3.45
CA LEU A 84 -23.67 -8.00 4.61
C LEU A 84 -25.18 -7.71 4.52
N GLU A 85 -25.58 -6.70 3.74
CA GLU A 85 -26.97 -6.33 3.48
C GLU A 85 -27.24 -6.11 1.98
N GLN A 86 -28.48 -6.38 1.53
CA GLN A 86 -28.87 -6.17 0.13
C GLN A 86 -28.76 -4.70 -0.31
N SER A 87 -28.89 -3.76 0.62
CA SER A 87 -28.70 -2.33 0.40
C SER A 87 -27.30 -1.96 -0.07
N GLU A 88 -26.28 -2.76 0.26
CA GLU A 88 -24.87 -2.47 -0.03
C GLU A 88 -24.48 -2.87 -1.47
N ILE A 89 -25.23 -3.81 -2.08
CA ILE A 89 -24.93 -4.37 -3.41
C ILE A 89 -24.81 -3.28 -4.46
N ALA A 90 -25.70 -2.29 -4.46
CA ALA A 90 -25.71 -1.26 -5.49
C ALA A 90 -24.42 -0.42 -5.50
N GLU A 91 -23.83 -0.17 -4.33
CA GLU A 91 -22.58 0.57 -4.24
C GLU A 91 -21.36 -0.33 -4.54
N LEU A 92 -21.37 -1.56 -4.01
CA LEU A 92 -20.33 -2.54 -4.27
C LEU A 92 -20.23 -2.92 -5.75
N MET A 93 -21.35 -2.94 -6.49
CA MET A 93 -21.35 -3.17 -7.93
C MET A 93 -20.73 -2.00 -8.71
N LYS A 94 -20.96 -0.75 -8.30
CA LYS A 94 -20.26 0.39 -8.92
C LYS A 94 -18.75 0.29 -8.72
N GLU A 95 -18.36 -0.14 -7.52
CA GLU A 95 -16.94 -0.25 -7.20
C GLU A 95 -16.28 -1.44 -7.90
N HIS A 96 -17.00 -2.56 -8.01
CA HIS A 96 -16.63 -3.67 -8.90
C HIS A 96 -16.37 -3.17 -10.33
N ASP A 97 -17.31 -2.43 -10.92
CA ASP A 97 -17.20 -1.96 -12.30
C ASP A 97 -16.03 -0.98 -12.49
N ARG A 98 -15.77 -0.12 -11.50
CA ARG A 98 -14.60 0.77 -11.51
C ARG A 98 -13.30 -0.04 -11.48
N ILE A 99 -13.17 -0.99 -10.56
CA ILE A 99 -11.95 -1.79 -10.41
C ILE A 99 -11.73 -2.68 -11.63
N ALA A 100 -12.79 -3.28 -12.18
CA ALA A 100 -12.73 -4.11 -13.38
C ALA A 100 -12.30 -3.35 -14.64
N ALA A 101 -12.42 -2.02 -14.65
CA ALA A 101 -11.92 -1.17 -15.73
C ALA A 101 -10.40 -0.98 -15.70
N PHE A 102 -9.73 -1.30 -14.59
CA PHE A 102 -8.27 -1.20 -14.52
C PHE A 102 -7.59 -2.37 -15.25
N PRO A 103 -6.62 -2.10 -16.15
CA PRO A 103 -6.06 -3.14 -17.05
C PRO A 103 -5.26 -4.22 -16.33
N ASN A 104 -4.79 -3.96 -15.10
CA ASN A 104 -3.88 -4.84 -14.37
C ASN A 104 -4.52 -5.51 -13.16
N PHE A 105 -5.84 -5.39 -12.98
CA PHE A 105 -6.56 -5.96 -11.85
C PHE A 105 -7.74 -6.80 -12.33
N THR A 106 -8.05 -7.85 -11.58
CA THR A 106 -9.25 -8.66 -11.78
C THR A 106 -10.21 -8.41 -10.63
N CYS A 107 -11.47 -8.19 -10.95
CA CYS A 107 -12.56 -8.09 -9.98
C CYS A 107 -13.69 -8.97 -10.48
N GLU A 108 -14.19 -9.85 -9.62
CA GLU A 108 -15.27 -10.78 -9.95
C GLU A 108 -16.36 -10.67 -8.89
N TRP A 109 -17.61 -10.61 -9.34
CA TRP A 109 -18.76 -10.70 -8.45
C TRP A 109 -19.13 -12.16 -8.21
N ILE A 110 -19.20 -12.56 -6.94
CA ILE A 110 -19.55 -13.93 -6.52
C ILE A 110 -20.94 -13.89 -5.86
N GLN A 111 -21.86 -14.76 -6.31
CA GLN A 111 -23.23 -14.92 -5.79
C GLN A 111 -23.41 -16.29 -5.13
#